data_AF-A0A8H8CZP1-F1
#
_entry.id   AF-A0A8H8CZP1-F1
#
_cell.length_a   1.000
_cell.length_b   1.000
_cell.length_c   1.000
_cell.angle_alpha   90.00
_cell.angle_beta   90.00
_cell.angle_gamma   90.00
#
_symmetry.space_group_name_H-M   'P 1'
#
loop_
_entity.id
_entity.type
_entity.pdbx_description
1 polymer ?
#
loop_
_entity_poly.entity_id
_entity_poly.type
_entity_poly.pdbx_seq_one_letter_code
_entity_poly.pdbx_strand_id
1 'polypeptide(L)'
;MAKSGQKPYANLPFALVKQGLINWPAYSIWLNDLDASTGSILFGGVNTEKFHGKLQTLPIQQREGGIYVDLVVALTGLTLTTGGVTQRLAAGAVPILLDTGSSLSYLPDPLVDTIYTAIQAIYDQPSGAAFVPCRYRDASASFTFQFGSSRNASITVGMDELVLDLASITSSPDPNSKPPNIKPTFSNGEPACLFGISPAGDSTPILGDTFLRSAYVVYDLGNNQISLAQTNFNASADHILEIGDGAAAVPSATGSPPATSTAGAGPTARPLQVGRVGAWAGLVGFGAGAAVLGVV
;
A
#
# COMPACT_ATOMS: atom_id res chain seq x y z
N MET A 1 20.31 -0.77 14.34
CA MET A 1 20.79 -0.20 15.63
C MET A 1 19.75 -0.47 16.69
N ALA A 2 20.13 -0.55 17.97
CA ALA A 2 19.14 -0.64 19.05
C ALA A 2 18.65 0.77 19.43
N LYS A 3 17.37 0.88 19.80
CA LYS A 3 16.79 2.12 20.33
C LYS A 3 17.39 2.41 21.72
N SER A 4 17.59 3.69 22.04
CA SER A 4 17.89 4.16 23.41
C SER A 4 19.21 3.63 24.04
N GLY A 5 20.30 3.54 23.27
CA GLY A 5 21.64 3.24 23.81
C GLY A 5 21.86 1.79 24.26
N GLN A 6 20.93 0.88 23.94
CA GLN A 6 21.08 -0.55 24.22
C GLN A 6 22.04 -1.22 23.22
N LYS A 7 22.49 -2.43 23.56
CA LYS A 7 23.27 -3.25 22.62
C LYS A 7 22.35 -3.81 21.53
N PRO A 8 22.76 -3.83 20.25
CA PRO A 8 22.02 -4.53 19.21
C PRO A 8 21.79 -6.01 19.57
N TYR A 9 20.58 -6.50 19.27
CA TYR A 9 20.23 -7.92 19.41
C TYR A 9 19.73 -8.45 18.05
N ALA A 10 19.76 -9.77 17.87
CA ALA A 10 19.17 -10.38 16.68
C ALA A 10 17.65 -10.37 16.83
N ASN A 11 16.96 -9.58 16.00
CA ASN A 11 15.51 -9.68 15.86
C ASN A 11 15.12 -11.02 15.20
N LEU A 12 13.82 -11.27 15.05
CA LEU A 12 13.31 -12.59 14.67
C LEU A 12 13.94 -13.17 13.37
N PRO A 13 13.95 -12.49 12.20
CA PRO A 13 14.58 -13.04 11.00
C PRO A 13 16.06 -13.42 11.19
N PHE A 14 16.85 -12.57 11.84
CA PHE A 14 18.27 -12.88 12.12
C PHE A 14 18.42 -13.99 13.17
N ALA A 15 17.51 -14.10 14.14
CA ALA A 15 17.51 -15.18 15.11
C ALA A 15 17.19 -16.54 14.47
N LEU A 16 16.26 -16.59 13.51
CA LEU A 16 15.94 -17.79 12.72
C LEU A 16 17.16 -18.26 11.93
N VAL A 17 17.90 -17.35 11.29
CA VAL A 17 19.18 -17.69 10.62
C VAL A 17 20.20 -18.24 11.61
N LYS A 18 20.39 -17.59 12.76
CA LYS A 18 21.34 -18.05 13.80
C LYS A 18 21.03 -19.44 14.34
N GLN A 19 19.76 -19.84 14.31
CA GLN A 19 19.31 -21.17 14.74
C GLN A 19 19.31 -22.19 13.59
N GLY A 20 19.69 -21.80 12.37
CA GLY A 20 19.70 -22.67 11.19
C GLY A 20 18.29 -23.06 10.70
N LEU A 21 17.27 -22.24 11.01
CA LEU A 21 15.88 -22.49 10.62
C LEU A 21 15.54 -21.92 9.23
N ILE A 22 16.28 -20.91 8.77
CA ILE A 22 16.20 -20.33 7.42
C ILE A 22 17.62 -19.96 6.96
N ASN A 23 17.88 -20.00 5.66
CA ASN A 23 19.23 -19.71 5.12
C ASN A 23 19.57 -18.22 5.08
N TRP A 24 18.56 -17.35 5.04
CA TRP A 24 18.75 -15.92 4.83
C TRP A 24 17.73 -15.10 5.63
N PRO A 25 18.10 -13.92 6.20
CA PRO A 25 17.21 -13.13 7.05
C PRO A 25 16.20 -12.35 6.18
N ALA A 26 15.30 -13.08 5.54
CA ALA A 26 14.26 -12.54 4.68
C ALA A 26 12.91 -13.18 5.00
N TYR A 27 11.84 -12.51 4.61
CA TYR A 27 10.49 -13.05 4.71
C TYR A 27 9.61 -12.46 3.62
N SER A 28 8.60 -13.21 3.22
CA SER A 28 7.57 -12.76 2.29
C SER A 28 6.21 -12.63 2.97
N ILE A 29 5.42 -11.68 2.51
CA ILE A 29 4.10 -11.35 3.03
C ILE A 29 3.10 -11.33 1.87
N TRP A 30 1.98 -11.98 2.11
CA TRP A 30 0.80 -11.96 1.26
C TRP A 30 -0.43 -11.78 2.17
N LEU A 31 -0.99 -10.58 2.18
CA LEU A 31 -2.12 -10.26 3.07
C LEU A 31 -3.46 -10.81 2.56
N ASN A 32 -3.51 -11.23 1.29
CA ASN A 32 -4.71 -11.65 0.56
C ASN A 32 -5.72 -10.49 0.36
N ASP A 33 -6.88 -10.82 -0.20
CA ASP A 33 -7.99 -9.91 -0.49
C ASP A 33 -8.59 -9.28 0.78
N LEU A 34 -9.14 -8.07 0.68
CA LEU A 34 -9.79 -7.35 1.79
C LEU A 34 -10.85 -8.20 2.51
N ASP A 35 -11.64 -9.01 1.78
CA ASP A 35 -12.70 -9.82 2.35
C ASP A 35 -12.19 -11.19 2.86
N ALA A 36 -10.90 -11.51 2.69
CA ALA A 36 -10.32 -12.76 3.14
C ALA A 36 -10.03 -12.75 4.65
N SER A 37 -10.31 -13.87 5.32
CA SER A 37 -10.05 -14.02 6.76
C SER A 37 -8.59 -14.37 7.10
N THR A 38 -7.77 -14.68 6.10
CA THR A 38 -6.39 -15.15 6.29
C THR A 38 -5.47 -14.68 5.16
N GLY A 39 -4.28 -14.23 5.55
CA GLY A 39 -3.11 -14.11 4.68
C GLY A 39 -1.99 -15.08 5.12
N SER A 40 -0.77 -14.81 4.69
CA SER A 40 0.40 -15.61 5.05
C SER A 40 1.68 -14.77 5.17
N ILE A 41 2.56 -15.21 6.07
CA ILE A 41 3.95 -14.79 6.14
C ILE A 41 4.83 -16.02 6.03
N LEU A 42 5.87 -15.97 5.19
CA LEU A 42 6.86 -17.04 5.06
C LEU A 42 8.24 -16.49 5.40
N PHE A 43 8.84 -16.97 6.49
CA PHE A 43 10.24 -16.68 6.80
C PHE A 43 11.15 -17.55 5.94
N GLY A 44 12.11 -16.94 5.23
CA GLY A 44 13.06 -17.64 4.39
C GLY A 44 12.49 -18.25 3.10
N GLY A 45 11.27 -17.87 2.69
CA GLY A 45 10.62 -18.47 1.51
C GLY A 45 9.81 -17.48 0.68
N VAL A 46 9.56 -17.87 -0.57
CA VAL A 46 8.72 -17.18 -1.56
C VAL A 46 7.70 -18.17 -2.12
N ASN A 47 6.44 -17.80 -2.19
CA ASN A 47 5.39 -18.60 -2.81
C ASN A 47 5.00 -18.01 -4.16
N THR A 48 5.42 -18.68 -5.22
CA THR A 48 5.25 -18.20 -6.60
C THR A 48 3.81 -18.26 -7.10
N GLU A 49 2.92 -18.97 -6.42
CA GLU A 49 1.49 -19.01 -6.76
C GLU A 49 0.71 -17.79 -6.24
N LYS A 50 1.28 -17.01 -5.31
CA LYS A 50 0.60 -15.88 -4.66
C LYS A 50 0.78 -14.54 -5.38
N PHE A 51 1.44 -14.54 -6.53
CA PHE A 51 1.63 -13.33 -7.33
C PHE A 51 1.66 -13.61 -8.83
N HIS A 52 1.41 -12.55 -9.60
CA HIS A 52 1.51 -12.58 -11.04
C HIS A 52 2.85 -12.02 -11.54
N GLY A 53 3.34 -12.57 -12.65
CA GLY A 53 4.55 -12.07 -13.30
C GLY A 53 5.82 -12.42 -12.52
N LYS A 54 6.74 -11.45 -12.41
CA LYS A 54 8.03 -11.62 -11.74
C LYS A 54 8.19 -10.57 -10.64
N LEU A 55 8.80 -10.99 -9.55
CA LEU A 55 9.22 -10.09 -8.48
C LEU A 55 10.16 -9.01 -9.03
N GLN A 56 9.94 -7.77 -8.64
CA GLN A 56 10.75 -6.61 -9.01
C GLN A 56 11.47 -6.09 -7.78
N THR A 57 12.80 -6.16 -7.79
CA THR A 57 13.64 -5.80 -6.65
C THR A 57 13.96 -4.31 -6.64
N LEU A 58 13.77 -3.71 -5.47
CA LEU A 58 13.99 -2.31 -5.17
C LEU A 58 15.00 -2.19 -4.01
N PRO A 59 15.94 -1.24 -4.07
CA PRO A 59 16.80 -0.97 -2.92
C PRO A 59 16.00 -0.31 -1.79
N ILE A 60 16.25 -0.73 -0.56
CA ILE A 60 15.82 0.03 0.62
C ILE A 60 16.64 1.32 0.67
N GLN A 61 16.01 2.44 1.02
CA GLN A 61 16.69 3.72 1.14
C GLN A 61 17.38 3.85 2.50
N GLN A 62 18.59 4.41 2.49
CA GLN A 62 19.33 4.71 3.72
C GLN A 62 18.82 6.00 4.34
N ARG A 63 18.75 6.07 5.68
CA ARG A 63 18.64 7.34 6.40
C ARG A 63 19.99 8.07 6.43
N GLU A 64 19.98 9.28 6.97
CA GLU A 64 21.20 10.06 7.23
C GLU A 64 22.26 9.21 7.96
N GLY A 65 23.52 9.32 7.54
CA GLY A 65 24.61 8.48 8.05
C GLY A 65 24.72 7.11 7.39
N GLY A 66 23.95 6.82 6.33
CA GLY A 66 24.10 5.60 5.52
C GLY A 66 23.54 4.35 6.19
N ILE A 67 22.61 4.51 7.14
CA ILE A 67 22.05 3.42 7.93
C ILE A 67 20.68 2.97 7.41
N TYR A 68 20.45 1.67 7.42
CA TYR A 68 19.13 1.07 7.16
C TYR A 68 18.39 0.87 8.48
N VAL A 69 17.30 1.62 8.66
CA VAL A 69 16.47 1.55 9.88
C VAL A 69 14.98 1.44 9.57
N ASP A 70 14.57 1.77 8.34
CA ASP A 70 13.19 1.72 7.88
C ASP A 70 13.10 0.94 6.56
N LEU A 71 11.96 0.31 6.29
CA LEU A 71 11.67 -0.47 5.09
C LEU A 71 11.15 0.44 3.96
N VAL A 72 11.93 1.48 3.65
CA VAL A 72 11.55 2.57 2.74
C VAL A 72 12.07 2.32 1.32
N VAL A 73 11.22 2.52 0.32
CA VAL A 73 11.59 2.51 -1.11
C VAL A 73 11.15 3.80 -1.79
N ALA A 74 11.60 4.02 -3.03
CA ALA A 74 11.19 5.18 -3.82
C ALA A 74 9.90 4.89 -4.62
N LEU A 75 8.79 5.55 -4.25
CA LEU A 75 7.61 5.68 -5.11
C LEU A 75 7.89 6.79 -6.14
N THR A 76 7.97 6.45 -7.42
CA THR A 76 8.37 7.35 -8.50
C THR A 76 7.21 7.76 -9.41
N GLY A 77 6.02 7.22 -9.19
CA GLY A 77 4.83 7.62 -9.91
C GLY A 77 3.55 7.08 -9.30
N LEU A 78 2.47 7.83 -9.52
CA LEU A 78 1.12 7.42 -9.23
C LEU A 78 0.25 7.78 -10.42
N THR A 79 -0.52 6.82 -10.92
CA THR A 79 -1.49 7.03 -11.99
C THR A 79 -2.86 6.55 -11.55
N LEU A 80 -3.90 7.23 -12.00
CA LEU A 80 -5.28 6.81 -11.85
C LEU A 80 -5.81 6.37 -13.21
N THR A 81 -6.36 5.17 -13.28
CA THR A 81 -7.03 4.65 -14.47
C THR A 81 -8.52 4.56 -14.20
N THR A 82 -9.34 5.06 -15.12
CA THR A 82 -10.79 5.16 -14.96
C THR A 82 -11.45 4.97 -16.31
N GLY A 83 -12.26 3.91 -16.47
CA GLY A 83 -12.92 3.62 -17.74
C GLY A 83 -11.94 3.48 -18.92
N GLY A 84 -10.75 2.94 -18.67
CA GLY A 84 -9.68 2.79 -19.67
C GLY A 84 -8.83 4.04 -19.92
N VAL A 85 -9.15 5.19 -19.29
CA VAL A 85 -8.34 6.41 -19.40
C VAL A 85 -7.36 6.48 -18.23
N THR A 86 -6.07 6.54 -18.53
CA THR A 86 -5.00 6.67 -17.53
C THR A 86 -4.51 8.11 -17.45
N GLN A 87 -4.49 8.66 -16.24
CA GLN A 87 -3.91 9.96 -15.91
C GLN A 87 -2.81 9.84 -14.87
N ARG A 88 -1.75 10.64 -14.99
CA ARG A 88 -0.67 10.70 -14.02
C ARG A 88 -0.98 11.75 -12.96
N LEU A 89 -0.90 11.37 -11.69
CA LEU A 89 -1.22 12.24 -10.54
C LEU A 89 0.01 12.88 -9.92
N ALA A 90 1.16 12.19 -9.99
CA ALA A 90 2.41 12.66 -9.41
C ALA A 90 3.59 12.54 -10.38
N ALA A 91 4.53 13.47 -10.28
CA ALA A 91 5.87 13.36 -10.84
C ALA A 91 6.91 13.54 -9.74
N GLY A 92 8.08 12.90 -9.87
CA GLY A 92 9.12 12.91 -8.84
C GLY A 92 9.08 11.66 -7.95
N ALA A 93 9.99 11.60 -6.98
CA ALA A 93 10.15 10.47 -6.08
C ALA A 93 9.75 10.81 -4.65
N VAL A 94 9.02 9.91 -4.00
CA VAL A 94 8.64 9.96 -2.59
C VAL A 94 9.31 8.78 -1.87
N PRO A 95 10.08 9.03 -0.79
CA PRO A 95 10.46 7.97 0.12
C PRO A 95 9.20 7.45 0.83
N ILE A 96 8.85 6.19 0.62
CA ILE A 96 7.65 5.59 1.19
C ILE A 96 7.97 4.30 1.96
N LEU A 97 7.43 4.19 3.17
CA LEU A 97 7.56 3.01 4.03
C LEU A 97 6.50 1.96 3.65
N LEU A 98 6.89 0.70 3.52
CA LEU A 98 5.95 -0.42 3.36
C LEU A 98 5.69 -1.06 4.74
N ASP A 99 4.53 -0.80 5.32
CA ASP A 99 4.25 -1.09 6.73
C ASP A 99 2.96 -1.88 6.94
N THR A 100 3.09 -3.17 7.26
CA THR A 100 1.96 -4.03 7.66
C THR A 100 1.37 -3.66 9.03
N GLY A 101 1.98 -2.73 9.76
CA GLY A 101 1.45 -2.18 11.02
C GLY A 101 0.48 -1.01 10.83
N SER A 102 0.26 -0.57 9.59
CA SER A 102 -0.62 0.55 9.25
C SER A 102 -1.82 0.08 8.44
N SER A 103 -3.04 0.32 8.92
CA SER A 103 -4.26 -0.15 8.25
C SER A 103 -4.53 0.58 6.92
N LEU A 104 -4.31 1.89 6.88
CA LEU A 104 -4.48 2.72 5.68
C LEU A 104 -3.13 3.08 5.07
N SER A 105 -3.16 3.62 3.85
CA SER A 105 -2.00 4.22 3.22
C SER A 105 -2.00 5.73 3.45
N TYR A 106 -0.84 6.30 3.71
CA TYR A 106 -0.65 7.72 4.01
C TYR A 106 0.33 8.31 3.01
N LEU A 107 -0.15 9.24 2.17
CA LEU A 107 0.64 9.86 1.10
C LEU A 107 0.88 11.35 1.40
N PRO A 108 1.88 11.99 0.76
CA PRO A 108 2.09 13.43 0.92
C PRO A 108 0.82 14.23 0.63
N ASP A 109 0.47 15.17 1.51
CA ASP A 109 -0.80 15.90 1.48
C ASP A 109 -1.15 16.50 0.10
N PRO A 110 -0.23 17.14 -0.65
CA PRO A 110 -0.55 17.67 -1.97
C PRO A 110 -0.96 16.60 -3.00
N LEU A 111 -0.44 15.37 -2.85
CA LEU A 111 -0.84 14.24 -3.68
C LEU A 111 -2.21 13.71 -3.26
N VAL A 112 -2.49 13.67 -1.96
CA VAL A 112 -3.80 13.26 -1.43
C VAL A 112 -4.90 14.24 -1.87
N ASP A 113 -4.65 15.54 -1.81
CA ASP A 113 -5.58 16.57 -2.33
C ASP A 113 -5.90 16.35 -3.81
N THR A 114 -4.88 15.97 -4.60
CA THR A 114 -5.02 15.66 -6.02
C THR A 114 -5.88 14.40 -6.23
N ILE A 115 -5.66 13.36 -5.43
CA ILE A 115 -6.45 12.13 -5.44
C ILE A 115 -7.91 12.44 -5.08
N TYR A 116 -8.14 13.15 -3.98
CA TYR A 116 -9.49 13.49 -3.50
C TYR A 116 -10.24 14.34 -4.51
N THR A 117 -9.57 15.30 -5.14
CA THR A 117 -10.16 16.09 -6.23
C THR A 117 -10.53 15.23 -7.43
N ALA A 118 -9.67 14.27 -7.81
CA ALA A 118 -9.90 13.42 -8.96
C ALA A 118 -11.10 12.46 -8.79
N ILE A 119 -11.26 11.89 -7.59
CA ILE A 119 -12.33 10.93 -7.29
C ILE A 119 -13.54 11.54 -6.57
N GLN A 120 -13.47 12.83 -6.21
CA GLN A 120 -14.47 13.53 -5.40
C GLN A 120 -14.64 12.91 -4.00
N ALA A 121 -13.52 12.55 -3.35
CA ALA A 121 -13.55 12.16 -1.95
C ALA A 121 -13.77 13.39 -1.05
N ILE A 122 -14.53 13.20 0.02
CA ILE A 122 -14.83 14.24 1.00
C ILE A 122 -14.02 13.95 2.26
N TYR A 123 -13.06 14.82 2.57
CA TYR A 123 -12.31 14.73 3.80
C TYR A 123 -13.07 15.40 4.95
N ASP A 124 -13.38 14.63 5.98
CA ASP A 124 -14.00 15.10 7.21
C ASP A 124 -12.91 15.37 8.25
N GLN A 125 -12.55 16.65 8.39
CA GLN A 125 -11.49 17.10 9.30
C GLN A 125 -11.71 16.64 10.77
N PRO A 126 -12.94 16.68 11.33
CA PRO A 126 -13.19 16.21 12.69
C PRO A 126 -12.86 14.73 12.92
N SER A 127 -13.18 13.85 11.96
CA SER A 127 -12.83 12.43 12.05
C SER A 127 -11.40 12.12 11.58
N GLY A 128 -10.76 13.05 10.86
CA GLY A 128 -9.43 12.83 10.28
C GLY A 128 -9.43 11.81 9.14
N ALA A 129 -10.57 11.63 8.47
CA ALA A 129 -10.79 10.58 7.49
C ALA A 129 -11.46 11.10 6.21
N ALA A 130 -11.14 10.47 5.08
CA ALA A 130 -11.85 10.70 3.82
C ALA A 130 -12.94 9.66 3.59
N PHE A 131 -14.04 10.14 3.02
CA PHE A 131 -15.19 9.33 2.67
C PHE A 131 -15.51 9.45 1.18
N VAL A 132 -15.93 8.32 0.61
CA VAL A 132 -16.46 8.22 -0.75
C VAL A 132 -17.77 7.45 -0.72
N PRO A 133 -18.64 7.60 -1.73
CA PRO A 133 -19.70 6.66 -2.02
C PRO A 133 -19.29 5.20 -1.88
N CYS A 134 -20.03 4.39 -1.13
CA CYS A 134 -19.75 2.94 -1.07
C CYS A 134 -19.84 2.27 -2.45
N ARG A 135 -20.66 2.79 -3.37
CA ARG A 135 -20.73 2.29 -4.77
C ARG A 135 -19.41 2.44 -5.54
N TYR A 136 -18.46 3.23 -5.07
CA TYR A 136 -17.15 3.34 -5.70
C TYR A 136 -16.35 2.04 -5.61
N ARG A 137 -16.68 1.16 -4.65
CA ARG A 137 -16.07 -0.16 -4.52
C ARG A 137 -16.14 -0.94 -5.83
N ASP A 138 -17.26 -0.84 -6.54
CA ASP A 138 -17.53 -1.55 -7.79
C ASP A 138 -17.13 -0.73 -9.04
N ALA A 139 -16.55 0.45 -8.87
CA ALA A 139 -16.18 1.30 -9.99
C ALA A 139 -15.01 0.70 -10.77
N SER A 140 -15.08 0.75 -12.10
CA SER A 140 -13.98 0.35 -12.98
C SER A 140 -12.87 1.41 -12.99
N ALA A 141 -12.16 1.47 -11.87
CA ALA A 141 -11.05 2.37 -11.65
C ALA A 141 -9.99 1.77 -10.73
N SER A 142 -8.76 2.25 -10.86
CA SER A 142 -7.63 1.77 -10.07
C SER A 142 -6.51 2.80 -9.99
N PHE A 143 -5.71 2.68 -8.93
CA PHE A 143 -4.47 3.43 -8.77
C PHE A 143 -3.28 2.52 -9.04
N THR A 144 -2.39 2.92 -9.95
CA THR A 144 -1.13 2.21 -10.17
C THR A 144 0.02 2.99 -9.56
N PHE A 145 0.68 2.38 -8.58
CA PHE A 145 1.87 2.87 -7.90
C PHE A 145 3.09 2.34 -8.65
N GLN A 146 3.99 3.24 -9.05
CA GLN A 146 5.24 2.90 -9.73
C GLN A 146 6.42 3.16 -8.83
N PHE A 147 7.35 2.21 -8.80
CA PHE A 147 8.52 2.23 -7.94
C PHE A 147 9.82 2.21 -8.75
N GLY A 148 10.85 2.87 -8.23
CA GLY A 148 12.16 2.93 -8.89
C GLY A 148 12.11 3.51 -10.32
N SER A 149 13.15 3.25 -11.11
CA SER A 149 13.26 3.74 -12.49
C SER A 149 12.65 2.82 -13.54
N SER A 150 12.30 1.58 -13.17
CA SER A 150 11.72 0.58 -14.06
C SER A 150 10.20 0.63 -14.03
N ARG A 151 9.56 0.71 -15.20
CA ARG A 151 8.09 0.63 -15.30
C ARG A 151 7.53 -0.72 -14.84
N ASN A 152 8.37 -1.76 -14.76
CA ASN A 152 7.92 -3.10 -14.38
C ASN A 152 7.65 -3.22 -12.88
N ALA A 153 8.28 -2.37 -12.05
CA ALA A 153 8.03 -2.33 -10.61
C ALA A 153 6.78 -1.48 -10.34
N SER A 154 5.61 -2.03 -10.64
CA SER A 154 4.33 -1.36 -10.41
C SER A 154 3.30 -2.29 -9.78
N ILE A 155 2.46 -1.71 -8.92
CA ILE A 155 1.34 -2.38 -8.25
C ILE A 155 0.08 -1.59 -8.55
N THR A 156 -0.93 -2.26 -9.06
CA THR A 156 -2.26 -1.68 -9.30
C THR A 156 -3.19 -2.09 -8.16
N VAL A 157 -3.84 -1.10 -7.56
CA VAL A 157 -4.78 -1.24 -6.45
C VAL A 157 -6.16 -0.84 -6.98
N GLY A 158 -7.12 -1.76 -6.93
CA GLY A 158 -8.50 -1.52 -7.31
C GLY A 158 -9.26 -0.69 -6.27
N MET A 159 -10.42 -0.14 -6.64
CA MET A 159 -11.26 0.59 -5.71
C MET A 159 -11.88 -0.32 -4.63
N ASP A 160 -12.03 -1.60 -4.91
CA ASP A 160 -12.44 -2.65 -3.97
C ASP A 160 -11.50 -2.78 -2.77
N GLU A 161 -10.21 -2.54 -2.96
CA GLU A 161 -9.19 -2.53 -1.90
C GLU A 161 -9.07 -1.19 -1.16
N LEU A 162 -9.61 -0.12 -1.75
CA LEU A 162 -9.52 1.26 -1.25
C LEU A 162 -10.83 1.82 -0.69
N VAL A 163 -11.97 1.17 -0.91
CA VAL A 163 -13.29 1.59 -0.42
C VAL A 163 -13.73 0.65 0.68
N LEU A 164 -13.52 1.08 1.92
CA LEU A 164 -13.72 0.27 3.11
C LEU A 164 -15.10 0.53 3.71
N ASP A 165 -15.92 -0.52 3.78
CA ASP A 165 -17.20 -0.47 4.47
C ASP A 165 -17.00 -0.50 5.99
N LEU A 166 -17.26 0.65 6.64
CA LEU A 166 -17.14 0.80 8.09
C LEU A 166 -18.05 -0.15 8.86
N ALA A 167 -19.22 -0.49 8.33
CA ALA A 167 -20.11 -1.45 8.97
C ALA A 167 -19.51 -2.87 8.99
N SER A 168 -18.73 -3.21 7.95
CA SER A 168 -18.07 -4.50 7.81
C SER A 168 -16.76 -4.61 8.62
N ILE A 169 -16.06 -3.50 8.89
CA ILE A 169 -14.84 -3.52 9.73
C ILE A 169 -15.12 -3.27 11.23
N THR A 170 -16.28 -2.71 11.57
CA THR A 170 -16.75 -2.56 12.96
C THR A 170 -17.71 -3.66 13.38
N SER A 171 -18.06 -4.59 12.47
CA SER A 171 -18.85 -5.77 12.81
C SER A 171 -18.05 -6.64 13.76
N SER A 172 -18.45 -6.62 15.03
CA SER A 172 -17.89 -7.50 16.04
C SER A 172 -18.35 -8.94 15.78
N PRO A 173 -17.45 -9.93 15.88
CA PRO A 173 -17.81 -11.34 15.76
C PRO A 173 -18.60 -11.87 16.98
N ASP A 174 -18.76 -11.08 18.05
CA ASP A 174 -19.63 -11.43 19.17
C ASP A 174 -21.12 -11.31 18.76
N PRO A 175 -21.88 -12.42 18.72
CA PRO A 175 -23.29 -12.41 18.32
C PRO A 175 -24.21 -11.60 19.24
N ASN A 176 -23.74 -11.21 20.43
CA ASN A 176 -24.49 -10.36 21.38
C ASN A 176 -24.10 -8.88 21.27
N SER A 177 -22.97 -8.59 20.63
CA SER A 177 -22.63 -7.21 20.30
C SER A 177 -23.42 -6.82 19.06
N LYS A 178 -24.39 -5.93 19.23
CA LYS A 178 -24.93 -5.18 18.09
C LYS A 178 -23.79 -4.25 17.67
N PRO A 179 -23.03 -4.51 16.59
CA PRO A 179 -22.09 -3.50 16.15
C PRO A 179 -22.89 -2.23 15.97
N PRO A 180 -22.39 -1.06 16.41
CA PRO A 180 -23.03 0.16 15.98
C PRO A 180 -23.02 0.07 14.45
N ASN A 181 -24.21 0.05 13.82
CA ASN A 181 -24.32 0.11 12.37
C ASN A 181 -23.88 1.52 11.98
N ILE A 182 -22.58 1.80 12.07
CA ILE A 182 -21.95 3.04 11.65
C ILE A 182 -21.84 2.92 10.14
N LYS A 183 -22.97 3.15 9.49
CA LYS A 183 -23.03 3.35 8.05
C LYS A 183 -23.19 4.84 7.84
N PRO A 184 -22.08 5.61 7.81
CA PRO A 184 -22.19 7.04 7.61
C PRO A 184 -22.88 7.28 6.29
N THR A 185 -23.64 8.37 6.20
CA THR A 185 -24.31 8.76 4.97
C THR A 185 -23.91 10.18 4.60
N PHE A 186 -23.80 10.44 3.31
CA PHE A 186 -23.78 11.81 2.84
C PHE A 186 -25.16 12.45 3.04
N SER A 187 -25.22 13.78 3.06
CA SER A 187 -26.46 14.57 3.19
C SER A 187 -27.56 14.26 2.17
N ASN A 188 -27.22 13.61 1.04
CA ASN A 188 -28.17 13.12 0.06
C ASN A 188 -28.74 11.71 0.39
N GLY A 189 -28.42 11.15 1.55
CA GLY A 189 -28.82 9.81 2.00
C GLY A 189 -27.96 8.67 1.44
N GLU A 190 -26.93 8.97 0.65
CA GLU A 190 -26.08 7.97 0.05
C GLU A 190 -25.10 7.36 1.07
N PRO A 191 -24.92 6.03 1.12
CA PRO A 191 -23.91 5.39 1.95
C PRO A 191 -22.49 5.89 1.68
N ALA A 192 -21.81 6.30 2.74
CA ALA A 192 -20.42 6.69 2.75
C ALA A 192 -19.54 5.55 3.29
N CYS A 193 -18.43 5.30 2.61
CA CYS A 193 -17.41 4.33 2.96
C CYS A 193 -16.08 5.08 3.18
N LEU A 194 -15.25 4.55 4.08
CA LEU A 194 -13.93 5.10 4.36
C LEU A 194 -13.03 4.88 3.14
N PHE A 195 -12.30 5.91 2.73
CA PHE A 195 -11.33 5.82 1.64
C PHE A 195 -9.94 5.45 2.19
N GLY A 196 -9.28 4.51 1.52
CA GLY A 196 -8.08 3.82 2.01
C GLY A 196 -6.77 4.60 1.94
N ILE A 197 -6.80 5.86 1.49
CA ILE A 197 -5.65 6.76 1.39
C ILE A 197 -5.95 8.04 2.17
N SER A 198 -5.04 8.42 3.08
CA SER A 198 -5.13 9.61 3.92
C SER A 198 -3.88 10.51 3.81
N PRO A 199 -3.94 11.79 4.23
CA PRO A 199 -2.76 12.65 4.30
C PRO A 199 -1.76 12.13 5.35
N ALA A 200 -0.48 12.16 5.02
CA ALA A 200 0.59 11.77 5.94
C ALA A 200 0.93 12.88 6.95
N GLY A 201 0.56 14.13 6.68
CA GLY A 201 0.99 15.28 7.46
C GLY A 201 2.52 15.37 7.51
N ASP A 202 3.06 15.59 8.71
CA ASP A 202 4.52 15.67 8.95
C ASP A 202 5.19 14.30 9.13
N SER A 203 4.44 13.20 9.00
CA SER A 203 4.98 11.84 9.16
C SER A 203 5.63 11.31 7.88
N THR A 204 6.37 10.20 8.00
CA THR A 204 6.90 9.52 6.81
C THR A 204 5.72 8.92 6.03
N PRO A 205 5.60 9.13 4.71
CA PRO A 205 4.57 8.47 3.90
C PRO A 205 4.64 6.94 4.03
N ILE A 206 3.48 6.30 4.06
CA ILE A 206 3.31 4.87 4.32
C ILE A 206 2.39 4.25 3.26
N LEU A 207 2.76 3.07 2.77
CA LEU A 207 1.85 2.14 2.12
C LEU A 207 1.50 1.05 3.12
N GLY A 208 0.28 1.11 3.64
CA GLY A 208 -0.26 0.19 4.63
C GLY A 208 -1.06 -0.96 3.99
N ASP A 209 -1.93 -1.58 4.76
CA ASP A 209 -2.69 -2.77 4.32
C ASP A 209 -3.55 -2.50 3.08
N THR A 210 -4.14 -1.30 2.93
CA THR A 210 -4.90 -0.88 1.74
C THR A 210 -4.08 -0.90 0.44
N PHE A 211 -2.76 -0.87 0.53
CA PHE A 211 -1.87 -1.12 -0.60
C PHE A 211 -1.32 -2.55 -0.58
N LEU A 212 -0.84 -3.02 0.58
CA LEU A 212 -0.09 -4.26 0.72
C LEU A 212 -0.93 -5.51 0.39
N ARG A 213 -2.26 -5.46 0.52
CA ARG A 213 -3.15 -6.53 0.02
C ARG A 213 -3.02 -6.76 -1.48
N SER A 214 -2.83 -5.69 -2.25
CA SER A 214 -2.63 -5.74 -3.72
C SER A 214 -1.21 -6.16 -4.14
N ALA A 215 -0.29 -6.38 -3.20
CA ALA A 215 1.09 -6.76 -3.48
C ALA A 215 1.47 -8.08 -2.80
N TYR A 216 2.33 -8.83 -3.47
CA TYR A 216 3.16 -9.82 -2.79
C TYR A 216 4.53 -9.19 -2.54
N VAL A 217 4.96 -9.20 -1.28
CA VAL A 217 6.15 -8.43 -0.84
C VAL A 217 7.17 -9.37 -0.23
N VAL A 218 8.43 -9.30 -0.69
CA VAL A 218 9.57 -9.97 -0.06
C VAL A 218 10.47 -8.91 0.56
N TYR A 219 10.63 -8.98 1.88
CA TYR A 219 11.55 -8.16 2.64
C TYR A 219 12.87 -8.91 2.82
N ASP A 220 13.90 -8.51 2.09
CA ASP A 220 15.25 -9.07 2.16
C ASP A 220 16.14 -8.17 3.03
N LEU A 221 16.20 -8.48 4.33
CA LEU A 221 16.99 -7.70 5.29
C LEU A 221 18.48 -7.95 5.14
N GLY A 222 18.88 -9.09 4.58
CA GLY A 222 20.30 -9.43 4.37
C GLY A 222 20.92 -8.56 3.28
N ASN A 223 20.15 -8.25 2.24
CA ASN A 223 20.59 -7.42 1.12
C ASN A 223 20.10 -5.96 1.19
N ASN A 224 19.28 -5.61 2.18
CA ASN A 224 18.58 -4.31 2.28
C ASN A 224 17.76 -4.00 1.02
N GLN A 225 16.93 -4.96 0.62
CA GLN A 225 16.11 -4.89 -0.59
C GLN A 225 14.67 -5.30 -0.29
N ILE A 226 13.75 -4.79 -1.10
CA ILE A 226 12.36 -5.24 -1.12
C ILE A 226 12.03 -5.67 -2.53
N SER A 227 11.39 -6.83 -2.69
CA SER A 227 10.88 -7.26 -3.99
C SER A 227 9.36 -7.29 -4.00
N LEU A 228 8.75 -6.75 -5.06
CA LEU A 228 7.30 -6.61 -5.18
C LEU A 228 6.79 -7.27 -6.47
N ALA A 229 5.62 -7.89 -6.40
CA ALA A 229 4.85 -8.32 -7.57
C ALA A 229 3.36 -8.08 -7.30
N GLN A 230 2.57 -7.96 -8.37
CA GLN A 230 1.12 -7.88 -8.26
C GLN A 230 0.60 -9.15 -7.58
N THR A 231 -0.20 -9.01 -6.54
CA THR A 231 -0.81 -10.14 -5.83
C THR A 231 -1.66 -11.01 -6.77
N ASN A 232 -1.74 -12.30 -6.46
CA ASN A 232 -2.76 -13.20 -6.98
C ASN A 232 -3.76 -13.44 -5.84
N PHE A 233 -4.86 -12.68 -5.84
CA PHE A 233 -5.87 -12.75 -4.78
C PHE A 233 -6.52 -14.13 -4.70
N ASN A 234 -6.83 -14.57 -3.49
CA ASN A 234 -7.53 -15.83 -3.22
C ASN A 234 -6.86 -17.08 -3.84
N ALA A 235 -5.56 -17.01 -4.15
CA ALA A 235 -4.79 -18.12 -4.68
C ALA A 235 -4.76 -19.28 -3.67
N SER A 236 -5.26 -20.45 -4.06
CA SER A 236 -5.31 -21.64 -3.22
C SER A 236 -4.11 -22.58 -3.41
N ALA A 237 -3.45 -22.52 -4.58
CA ALA A 237 -2.24 -23.31 -4.85
C ALA A 237 -1.02 -22.71 -4.15
N ASP A 238 -0.04 -23.57 -3.86
CA ASP A 238 1.24 -23.18 -3.28
C ASP A 238 2.40 -23.78 -4.10
N HIS A 239 3.39 -22.95 -4.38
CA HIS A 239 4.69 -23.37 -4.90
C HIS A 239 5.77 -22.54 -4.20
N ILE A 240 6.19 -23.05 -3.06
CA ILE A 240 7.11 -22.38 -2.13
C ILE A 240 8.56 -22.74 -2.50
N LEU A 241 9.35 -21.71 -2.74
CA LEU A 241 10.78 -21.77 -2.99
C LEU A 241 11.52 -21.16 -1.79
N GLU A 242 12.60 -21.80 -1.37
CA GLU A 242 13.49 -21.26 -0.34
C GLU A 242 14.26 -20.04 -0.87
N ILE A 243 14.41 -19.02 -0.03
CA ILE A 243 15.30 -17.88 -0.29
C ILE A 243 16.73 -18.32 0.05
N GLY A 244 17.60 -18.31 -0.97
CA GLY A 244 19.00 -18.68 -0.85
C GLY A 244 19.84 -17.60 -0.15
N ASP A 245 21.16 -17.75 -0.17
CA ASP A 245 22.09 -16.75 0.34
C ASP A 245 22.65 -15.84 -0.78
N GLY A 246 23.24 -14.72 -0.38
CA GLY A 246 23.97 -13.81 -1.28
C GLY A 246 23.09 -12.77 -1.99
N ALA A 247 23.69 -12.05 -2.94
CA ALA A 247 23.14 -10.82 -3.53
C ALA A 247 21.90 -11.02 -4.42
N ALA A 248 21.60 -12.27 -4.82
CA ALA A 248 20.44 -12.64 -5.64
C ALA A 248 19.63 -13.76 -4.97
N ALA A 249 19.54 -13.70 -3.63
CA ALA A 249 18.91 -14.70 -2.78
C ALA A 249 17.43 -15.00 -3.13
N VAL A 250 16.67 -13.99 -3.56
CA VAL A 250 15.22 -14.10 -3.79
C VAL A 250 14.93 -14.78 -5.14
N PRO A 251 14.30 -15.98 -5.17
CA PRO A 251 14.00 -16.68 -6.41
C PRO A 251 13.04 -15.90 -7.30
N SER A 252 13.24 -15.98 -8.62
CA SER A 252 12.38 -15.34 -9.65
C SER A 252 12.29 -13.80 -9.57
N ALA A 253 13.14 -13.17 -8.76
CA ALA A 253 13.27 -11.73 -8.69
C ALA A 253 14.11 -11.20 -9.86
N THR A 254 13.67 -10.06 -10.38
CA THR A 254 14.32 -9.33 -11.47
C THR A 254 14.42 -7.86 -11.11
N GLY A 255 15.33 -7.16 -11.78
CA GLY A 255 15.81 -5.86 -11.30
C GLY A 255 17.18 -6.02 -10.69
N SER A 256 17.90 -4.91 -10.62
CA SER A 256 19.27 -4.83 -10.14
C SER A 256 19.39 -3.49 -9.43
N PRO A 257 20.10 -3.39 -8.30
CA PRO A 257 20.10 -2.17 -7.50
C PRO A 257 20.70 -1.00 -8.30
N PRO A 258 19.94 0.06 -8.61
CA PRO A 258 20.57 1.35 -8.85
C PRO A 258 21.17 1.83 -7.53
N ALA A 259 22.29 2.56 -7.58
CA ALA A 259 23.10 2.99 -6.44
C ALA A 259 22.27 3.39 -5.21
N THR A 260 22.73 2.98 -4.02
CA THR A 260 22.28 3.44 -2.72
C THR A 260 22.07 4.96 -2.73
N SER A 261 20.81 5.39 -2.85
CA SER A 261 20.46 6.77 -2.59
C SER A 261 20.24 6.89 -1.09
N THR A 262 21.02 7.75 -0.43
CA THR A 262 20.56 8.33 0.83
C THR A 262 19.19 8.96 0.58
N ALA A 263 18.25 8.75 1.49
CA ALA A 263 16.99 9.48 1.53
C ALA A 263 17.32 10.96 1.80
N GLY A 264 17.73 11.68 0.75
CA GLY A 264 18.15 13.07 0.79
C GLY A 264 17.04 13.98 0.27
N ALA A 265 16.68 14.97 1.10
CA ALA A 265 15.79 16.10 0.82
C ALA A 265 14.31 15.78 0.49
N GLY A 266 13.57 15.22 1.46
CA GLY A 266 12.10 15.24 1.49
C GLY A 266 11.38 14.61 0.27
N PRO A 267 10.05 14.61 0.26
CA PRO A 267 9.31 14.22 -0.94
C PRO A 267 9.58 15.24 -2.06
N THR A 268 10.10 14.77 -3.20
CA THR A 268 10.21 15.58 -4.43
C THR A 268 8.96 15.45 -5.29
N ALA A 269 7.99 14.65 -4.85
CA ALA A 269 6.72 14.52 -5.56
C ALA A 269 6.04 15.86 -5.69
N ARG A 270 5.76 16.20 -6.94
CA ARG A 270 4.92 17.33 -7.30
C ARG A 270 3.60 16.77 -7.80
N PRO A 271 2.47 17.14 -7.17
CA PRO A 271 1.18 16.86 -7.77
C PRO A 271 1.13 17.49 -9.15
N LEU A 272 0.60 16.75 -10.12
CA LEU A 272 0.30 17.30 -11.43
C LEU A 272 -1.09 17.94 -11.39
N GLN A 273 -1.32 18.98 -12.19
CA GLN A 273 -2.68 19.51 -12.34
C GLN A 273 -3.54 18.43 -12.98
N VAL A 274 -4.59 18.03 -12.27
CA VAL A 274 -5.57 17.06 -12.75
C VAL A 274 -6.89 17.82 -12.91
N GLY A 275 -7.44 17.85 -14.13
CA GLY A 275 -8.80 18.32 -14.34
C GLY A 275 -9.79 17.34 -13.71
N ARG A 276 -10.97 17.81 -13.27
CA ARG A 276 -12.07 16.89 -12.92
C ARG A 276 -12.27 15.93 -14.09
N VAL A 277 -12.04 14.65 -13.87
CA VAL A 277 -12.13 13.68 -14.95
C VAL A 277 -13.61 13.54 -15.29
N GLY A 278 -14.03 14.00 -16.47
CA GLY A 278 -15.40 13.77 -16.95
C GLY A 278 -15.76 12.28 -16.97
N ALA A 279 -14.76 11.41 -17.12
CA ALA A 279 -14.91 9.96 -17.02
C ALA A 279 -15.30 9.46 -15.62
N TRP A 280 -14.77 10.07 -14.53
CA TRP A 280 -15.22 9.73 -13.17
C TRP A 280 -16.69 10.10 -12.98
N ALA A 281 -17.07 11.35 -13.32
CA ALA A 281 -18.46 11.78 -13.21
C ALA A 281 -19.44 10.89 -14.02
N GLY A 282 -19.02 10.41 -15.19
CA GLY A 282 -19.78 9.47 -16.02
C GLY A 282 -19.84 8.03 -15.50
N LEU A 283 -18.78 7.55 -14.83
CA LEU A 283 -18.72 6.20 -14.24
C LEU A 283 -19.51 6.07 -12.95
N VAL A 284 -19.57 7.14 -12.16
CA VAL A 284 -20.18 7.09 -10.81
C VAL A 284 -21.46 7.90 -10.66
N GLY A 285 -21.99 8.45 -11.77
CA GLY A 285 -23.34 9.05 -11.82
C GLY A 285 -23.55 10.22 -10.87
N PHE A 286 -22.60 11.14 -10.73
CA PHE A 286 -22.76 12.28 -9.83
C PHE A 286 -23.69 13.36 -10.42
N GLY A 287 -24.86 13.54 -9.79
CA GLY A 287 -25.53 14.83 -9.78
C GLY A 287 -24.69 15.80 -8.96
N ALA A 288 -24.28 16.92 -9.55
CA ALA A 288 -23.46 17.95 -8.90
C ALA A 288 -24.24 18.63 -7.75
N GLY A 289 -24.23 18.02 -6.57
CA GLY A 289 -24.70 18.61 -5.31
C GLY A 289 -23.60 18.48 -4.27
N ALA A 290 -23.29 19.58 -3.57
CA ALA A 290 -22.33 19.57 -2.48
C ALA A 290 -22.83 18.66 -1.35
N ALA A 291 -22.36 17.42 -1.33
CA ALA A 291 -22.65 16.47 -0.26
C ALA A 291 -21.76 16.81 0.94
N VAL A 292 -22.37 17.28 2.03
CA VAL A 292 -21.73 17.32 3.35
C VAL A 292 -21.93 15.94 4.01
N LEU A 293 -20.92 15.42 4.71
CA LEU A 293 -21.06 14.19 5.49
C LEU A 293 -22.04 14.45 6.65
N GLY A 294 -23.18 13.76 6.64
CA GLY A 294 -24.17 13.84 7.70
C GLY A 294 -23.96 12.67 8.64
N VAL A 295 -23.39 12.90 9.82
CA VAL A 295 -23.41 11.90 10.88
C VAL A 295 -24.84 11.88 11.43
N VAL A 296 -25.61 10.84 11.10
CA VAL A 296 -26.88 10.50 11.78
C VAL A 296 -26.65 9.25 12.61
#